data_AF-A0A0H2UVL6-F1
#
_entry.id   AF-A0A0H2UVL6-F1
#
_cell.length_a   1.000
_cell.length_b   1.000
_cell.length_c   1.000
_cell.angle_alpha   90.00
_cell.angle_beta   90.00
_cell.angle_gamma   90.00
#
_symmetry.space_group_name_H-M   'P 1'
#
loop_
_entity.id
_entity.type
_entity.pdbx_description
1 polymer ?
#
loop_
_entity_poly.entity_id
_entity_poly.type
_entity_poly.pdbx_seq_one_letter_code
_entity_poly.pdbx_strand_id
1 'polypeptide(L)'
;MVILPDYQGVGLGTRFLKSVAEIYSCQGFDFRIVTSAKNLINALNRNTNWKLKSYDKGNTPTGNSSIKQLAKTTRKNVKIASFLFIRKN
;
A
#
# COMPACT_ATOMS: atom_id res chain seq x y z
N MET A 1 7.35 6.02 1.25
CA MET A 1 8.09 6.46 0.04
C MET A 1 7.92 7.95 -0.11
N VAL A 2 9.02 8.68 -0.14
CA VAL A 2 9.04 10.12 -0.41
C VAL A 2 9.62 10.29 -1.81
N ILE A 3 8.92 11.04 -2.65
CA ILE A 3 9.39 11.41 -3.99
C ILE A 3 9.40 12.93 -4.01
N LEU A 4 10.48 13.52 -4.51
CA LEU A 4 10.55 14.96 -4.72
C LEU A 4 9.36 15.41 -5.59
N PRO A 5 8.71 16.54 -5.26
CA PRO A 5 7.53 17.03 -5.98
C PRO A 5 7.70 17.06 -7.50
N ASP A 6 8.89 17.40 -7.98
CA ASP A 6 9.20 17.50 -9.42
C ASP A 6 9.09 16.17 -10.17
N TYR A 7 9.20 15.03 -9.47
CA TYR A 7 9.04 13.69 -10.04
C TYR A 7 7.66 13.08 -9.74
N GLN A 8 6.76 13.83 -9.10
CA GLN A 8 5.38 13.41 -8.84
C GLN A 8 4.54 13.63 -10.09
N GLY A 9 4.23 12.55 -10.81
CA GLY A 9 3.39 12.57 -12.01
C GLY A 9 4.01 11.85 -13.22
N VAL A 10 5.34 11.72 -13.25
CA VAL A 10 6.08 11.03 -14.33
C VAL A 10 6.07 9.49 -14.15
N GLY A 11 5.38 8.98 -13.14
CA GLY A 11 5.29 7.54 -12.85
C GLY A 11 6.54 6.92 -12.23
N LEU A 12 7.57 7.72 -11.92
CA LEU A 12 8.84 7.26 -11.33
C LEU A 12 8.62 6.45 -10.05
N GLY A 13 7.67 6.90 -9.21
CA GLY A 13 7.32 6.21 -7.97
C GLY A 13 6.86 4.77 -8.16
N THR A 14 6.02 4.52 -9.16
CA THR A 14 5.54 3.16 -9.42
C THR A 14 6.62 2.25 -9.99
N ARG A 15 7.56 2.80 -10.78
CA ARG A 15 8.72 2.06 -11.30
C ARG A 15 9.70 1.71 -10.18
N PHE A 16 9.99 2.67 -9.31
CA PHE A 16 10.83 2.44 -8.14
C PHE A 16 10.24 1.36 -7.22
N LEU A 17 8.94 1.46 -6.90
CA LEU A 17 8.24 0.47 -6.08
C LEU A 17 8.28 -0.93 -6.72
N LYS A 18 8.17 -1.02 -8.04
CA LYS A 18 8.31 -2.29 -8.77
C LYS A 18 9.71 -2.87 -8.57
N SER A 19 10.77 -2.10 -8.83
CA SER A 19 12.15 -2.58 -8.71
C SER A 19 12.48 -3.03 -7.28
N VAL A 20 12.04 -2.28 -6.28
CA VAL A 20 12.22 -2.67 -4.87
C VAL A 20 11.44 -3.96 -4.56
N ALA A 21 10.19 -4.06 -5.02
CA ALA A 21 9.38 -5.26 -4.81
C ALA A 21 9.95 -6.50 -5.50
N GLU A 22 10.54 -6.35 -6.69
CA GLU A 22 11.24 -7.43 -7.39
C GLU A 22 12.43 -7.94 -6.58
N ILE A 23 13.26 -7.05 -6.02
CA ILE A 23 14.40 -7.44 -5.19
C ILE A 23 13.95 -8.28 -3.98
N TYR A 24 12.97 -7.80 -3.22
CA TYR A 24 12.44 -8.53 -2.05
C TYR A 24 11.76 -9.85 -2.46
N SER A 25 11.03 -9.85 -3.58
CA SER A 25 10.39 -11.05 -4.10
C SER A 25 11.42 -12.11 -4.53
N CYS A 26 12.55 -11.71 -5.13
CA CYS A 26 13.64 -12.61 -5.47
C CYS A 26 14.32 -13.22 -4.24
N GLN A 27 14.35 -12.49 -3.13
CA GLN A 27 14.83 -12.98 -1.83
C GLN A 27 13.81 -13.89 -1.12
N GLY A 28 12.63 -14.11 -1.72
CA GLY A 28 11.58 -14.96 -1.15
C GLY A 28 10.62 -14.25 -0.20
N PHE A 29 10.70 -12.91 -0.09
CA PHE A 29 9.80 -12.13 0.76
C PHE A 29 8.58 -11.61 -0.02
N ASP A 30 7.42 -11.68 0.62
CA ASP A 30 6.23 -11.01 0.12
C ASP A 30 6.34 -9.49 0.27
N PHE A 31 6.01 -8.75 -0.78
CA PHE A 31 6.03 -7.29 -0.76
C PHE A 31 4.61 -6.72 -0.80
N ARG A 32 4.25 -5.95 0.24
CA ARG A 32 2.92 -5.33 0.38
C ARG A 32 3.02 -3.82 0.55
N ILE A 33 2.18 -3.11 -0.18
CA ILE A 33 1.98 -1.68 -0.04
C ILE A 33 0.62 -1.43 0.61
N VAL A 34 0.60 -0.58 1.63
CA VAL A 34 -0.62 -0.07 2.25
C VAL A 34 -0.61 1.45 2.12
N THR A 35 -1.61 2.02 1.44
CA THR A 35 -1.64 3.46 1.16
C THR A 35 -3.06 4.01 1.12
N SER A 36 -3.20 5.28 1.49
CA SER A 36 -4.44 6.07 1.32
C SER A 36 -4.32 7.12 0.21
N ALA A 37 -3.15 7.25 -0.42
CA ALA A 37 -2.91 8.24 -1.47
C ALA A 37 -3.61 7.80 -2.77
N LYS A 38 -4.70 8.47 -3.13
CA LYS A 38 -5.56 8.12 -4.29
C LYS A 38 -4.78 7.99 -5.61
N ASN A 39 -3.80 8.86 -5.84
CA ASN A 39 -2.96 8.82 -7.05
C ASN A 39 -2.18 7.51 -7.14
N LEU A 40 -1.58 7.08 -6.01
CA LEU A 40 -0.85 5.82 -5.95
C LEU A 40 -1.79 4.61 -6.05
N ILE A 41 -2.96 4.66 -5.41
CA ILE A 41 -3.97 3.60 -5.50
C ILE A 41 -4.37 3.39 -6.96
N ASN A 42 -4.70 4.46 -7.67
CA ASN A 42 -5.10 4.39 -9.08
C ASN A 42 -3.94 3.87 -9.96
N ALA A 43 -2.70 4.32 -9.72
CA ALA A 43 -1.54 3.89 -10.49
C ALA A 43 -1.20 2.39 -10.26
N LEU A 44 -1.31 1.90 -9.02
CA LEU A 44 -1.11 0.48 -8.69
C LEU A 44 -2.24 -0.38 -9.23
N ASN A 45 -3.49 0.06 -9.15
CA ASN A 45 -4.65 -0.70 -9.63
C ASN A 45 -4.65 -0.91 -11.15
N ARG A 46 -4.06 0.03 -11.91
CA ARG A 46 -3.89 -0.11 -13.37
C ARG A 46 -2.74 -1.03 -13.76
N ASN A 47 -1.85 -1.39 -12.83
CA ASN A 47 -0.64 -2.13 -13.12
C ASN A 47 -0.83 -3.62 -12.76
N THR A 48 -0.68 -4.50 -13.75
CA THR A 48 -0.89 -5.94 -13.61
C THR A 48 0.11 -6.63 -12.67
N ASN A 49 1.22 -5.99 -12.31
CA ASN A 49 2.17 -6.53 -11.33
C ASN A 49 1.69 -6.38 -9.88
N TRP A 50 0.58 -5.68 -9.64
CA TRP A 50 0.03 -5.45 -8.31
C TRP A 50 -1.38 -5.99 -8.20
N LYS A 51 -1.64 -6.76 -7.14
CA LYS A 51 -2.97 -7.28 -6.82
C LYS A 51 -3.57 -6.50 -5.67
N LEU A 52 -4.69 -5.82 -5.92
CA LEU A 52 -5.49 -5.23 -4.84
C LEU A 52 -6.00 -6.34 -3.92
N LYS A 53 -5.72 -6.23 -2.62
CA LYS A 53 -6.13 -7.19 -1.58
C LYS A 53 -7.25 -6.67 -0.70
N SER A 54 -7.24 -5.37 -0.40
CA SER A 54 -8.31 -4.73 0.36
C SER A 54 -8.43 -3.26 -0.02
N TYR A 55 -9.63 -2.72 0.12
CA TYR A 55 -9.90 -1.29 -0.06
C TYR A 55 -10.98 -0.84 0.92
N ASP A 56 -10.57 -0.67 2.17
CA ASP A 56 -11.48 -0.45 3.29
C ASP A 56 -11.06 0.75 4.14
N LYS A 57 -11.95 1.16 5.04
CA LYS A 57 -11.64 2.16 6.07
C LYS A 57 -10.81 1.51 7.18
N GLY A 58 -10.10 2.32 7.96
CA GLY A 58 -9.35 1.80 9.11
C GLY A 58 -10.26 1.08 10.09
N ASN A 59 -10.00 -0.21 10.33
CA ASN A 59 -10.76 -1.02 11.30
C ASN A 59 -10.51 -0.50 12.71
N THR A 60 -11.59 -0.20 13.43
CA THR A 60 -11.50 0.20 14.83
C THR A 60 -11.39 -1.06 15.70
N PRO A 61 -10.35 -1.23 16.52
CA PRO A 61 -10.26 -2.36 17.43
C PRO A 61 -11.46 -2.34 18.40
N THR A 62 -12.26 -3.41 18.41
CA THR A 62 -13.44 -3.55 19.28
C THR A 62 -13.10 -4.26 20.59
N GLY A 63 -13.61 -3.71 21.70
CA GLY A 63 -13.89 -4.37 23.00
C GLY A 63 -12.73 -5.01 23.78
N ASN A 64 -12.11 -6.05 23.21
CA ASN A 64 -11.24 -6.99 23.90
C ASN A 64 -9.77 -6.97 23.44
N SER A 65 -9.37 -5.98 22.62
CA SER A 65 -7.95 -5.84 22.27
C SER A 65 -7.18 -5.21 23.44
N SER A 66 -5.98 -5.72 23.68
CA SER A 66 -5.04 -5.24 24.71
C SER A 66 -4.62 -3.77 24.53
N ILE A 67 -4.93 -3.16 23.38
CA ILE A 67 -4.52 -1.81 23.01
C ILE A 67 -5.74 -0.95 22.65
N LYS A 68 -6.63 -0.71 23.61
CA LYS A 68 -7.81 0.16 23.46
C LYS A 68 -7.47 1.59 23.00
N GLN A 69 -6.27 2.08 23.31
CA GLN A 69 -5.84 3.44 22.93
C GLN A 69 -5.65 3.62 21.42
N LEU A 70 -5.37 2.53 20.68
CA LEU A 70 -5.21 2.56 19.22
C LEU A 70 -6.55 2.84 18.48
N ALA A 71 -7.68 2.53 19.13
CA ALA A 71 -9.00 2.85 18.59
C ALA A 71 -9.26 4.36 18.47
N LYS A 72 -8.55 5.17 19.27
CA LYS A 72 -8.67 6.64 19.23
C LYS A 72 -7.88 7.27 18.09
N THR A 73 -6.86 6.60 17.57
CA THR A 73 -6.00 7.12 16.49
C THR A 73 -6.42 6.61 15.10
N THR A 74 -7.44 5.77 15.04
CA THR A 74 -7.91 5.18 13.78
C THR A 74 -8.62 6.23 12.93
N ARG A 75 -8.15 6.42 11.69
CA ARG A 75 -8.80 7.33 10.73
C ARG A 75 -10.01 6.66 10.07
N LYS A 76 -11.20 6.91 10.62
CA LYS A 76 -12.48 6.30 10.19
C LYS A 76 -12.99 6.81 8.83
N ASN A 77 -12.61 8.01 8.43
CA ASN A 77 -13.12 8.66 7.21
C ASN A 77 -12.19 8.54 6.00
N VAL A 78 -11.11 7.76 6.10
CA VAL A 78 -10.11 7.59 5.03
C VAL A 78 -10.11 6.15 4.55
N LYS A 79 -10.31 5.95 3.24
CA LYS A 79 -10.13 4.63 2.61
C LYS A 79 -8.65 4.35 2.42
N ILE A 80 -8.25 3.13 2.72
CA ILE A 80 -6.89 2.62 2.67
C ILE A 80 -6.92 1.40 1.75
N ALA A 81 -6.07 1.40 0.73
CA ALA A 81 -5.88 0.26 -0.14
C ALA A 81 -4.66 -0.54 0.30
N SER A 82 -4.76 -1.87 0.22
CA SER A 82 -3.62 -2.77 0.30
C SER A 82 -3.39 -3.45 -1.04
N PHE A 83 -2.16 -3.40 -1.54
CA PHE A 83 -1.72 -4.07 -2.75
C PHE A 83 -0.60 -5.06 -2.42
N LEU A 84 -0.70 -6.27 -2.93
CA LEU A 84 0.36 -7.28 -2.88
C LEU A 84 1.06 -7.33 -4.23
N PHE A 85 2.40 -7.36 -4.23
CA PHE A 85 3.18 -7.56 -5.44
C PHE A 85 3.01 -9.00 -5.95
N ILE A 86 2.75 -9.16 -7.25
CA ILE A 86 2.62 -10.49 -7.86
C ILE A 86 4.01 -10.94 -8.28
N ARG A 87 4.54 -11.94 -7.56
CA ARG A 87 5.74 -12.66 -7.97
C ARG A 87 5.46 -13.35 -9.30
N LYS A 88 6.24 -13.02 -10.32
CA LYS A 88 6.29 -13.84 -11.55
C LYS A 88 7.19 -15.02 -11.25
N ASN A 89 6.60 -16.22 -11.29
CA ASN A 89 7.33 -17.48 -11.26
C ASN A 89 8.10 -17.68 -12.55
#